data_AF-A0A2J8W9K8-F1
#
_entry.id   AF-A0A2J8W9K8-F1
#
_cell.length_a   1.000
_cell.length_b   1.000
_cell.length_c   1.000
_cell.angle_alpha   90.00
_cell.angle_beta   90.00
_cell.angle_gamma   90.00
#
_symmetry.space_group_name_H-M   'P 1'
#
loop_
_entity.id
_entity.type
_entity.pdbx_description
1 polymer ?
#
loop_
_entity_poly.entity_id
_entity_poly.type
_entity_poly.pdbx_seq_one_letter_code
_entity_poly.pdbx_strand_id
1 'polypeptide(L)'
;MENWGLVTYRETALLIDPKNSCSSSRQWVALVVGHELAHQWFGNLVTMEWWTHLWLNEGFASWIEYLCVDHCFPEYDIWTQFVSADYTRAQELDALDNSHPIEVSVGHPSEVDEIFDAISYSKGASVIRMLHDYIGDKDFKKGMNMYLTKFQQKNAAT
;
A
#
# COMPACT_ATOMS: atom_id res chain seq x y z
N MET A 1 -8.15 5.59 6.78
CA MET A 1 -7.76 6.97 6.49
C MET A 1 -6.71 7.40 7.49
N GLU A 2 -5.56 7.75 6.94
CA GLU A 2 -4.25 7.76 7.56
C GLU A 2 -3.91 9.07 8.28
N ASN A 3 -4.92 9.89 8.61
CA ASN A 3 -4.72 11.24 9.15
C ASN A 3 -3.65 11.23 10.26
N TRP A 4 -2.62 12.05 10.10
CA TRP A 4 -1.39 11.89 10.88
C TRP A 4 -1.63 12.09 12.38
N GLY A 5 -1.42 11.01 13.15
CA GLY A 5 -1.64 11.00 14.60
C GLY A 5 -3.10 10.75 15.03
N LEU A 6 -4.05 10.64 14.08
CA LEU A 6 -5.46 10.31 14.32
C LEU A 6 -6.01 9.45 13.17
N VAL A 7 -5.50 8.24 13.03
CA VAL A 7 -5.98 7.30 12.01
C VAL A 7 -7.44 6.92 12.29
N THR A 8 -8.30 7.03 11.28
CA THR A 8 -9.73 6.70 11.38
C THR A 8 -10.06 5.45 10.57
N TYR A 9 -10.94 4.62 11.12
CA TYR A 9 -11.32 3.33 10.57
C TYR A 9 -12.84 3.20 10.52
N ARG A 10 -13.33 2.38 9.59
CA ARG A 10 -14.65 1.75 9.74
C ARG A 10 -14.57 0.71 10.86
N GLU A 11 -15.67 0.47 11.58
CA GLU A 11 -15.68 -0.50 12.69
C GLU A 11 -15.18 -1.88 12.29
N THR A 12 -15.56 -2.36 11.10
CA THR A 12 -15.13 -3.66 10.54
C THR A 12 -13.65 -3.73 10.19
N ALA A 13 -12.96 -2.60 10.15
CA ALA A 13 -11.53 -2.49 9.84
C ALA A 13 -10.66 -2.26 11.10
N LEU A 14 -11.24 -2.31 12.30
CA LEU A 14 -10.50 -2.11 13.56
C LEU A 14 -10.97 -3.02 14.69
N LEU A 15 -12.28 -3.24 14.83
CA LEU A 15 -12.84 -3.95 15.97
C LEU A 15 -12.83 -5.46 15.73
N ILE A 16 -12.15 -6.19 16.62
CA ILE A 16 -12.12 -7.66 16.64
C ILE A 16 -12.70 -8.17 17.95
N ASP A 17 -13.67 -9.07 17.85
CA ASP A 17 -14.15 -9.87 18.97
C ASP A 17 -13.38 -11.21 19.00
N PRO A 18 -12.59 -11.49 20.05
CA PRO A 18 -11.84 -12.74 20.17
C PRO A 18 -12.68 -14.01 20.09
N LYS A 19 -13.98 -13.96 20.43
CA LYS A 19 -14.87 -15.12 20.41
C LYS A 19 -15.66 -15.24 19.12
N ASN A 20 -15.99 -14.13 18.48
CA ASN A 20 -16.95 -14.10 17.37
C ASN A 20 -16.35 -13.73 16.00
N SER A 21 -15.22 -13.02 15.96
CA SER A 21 -14.56 -12.65 14.69
C SER A 21 -13.81 -13.84 14.09
N CYS A 22 -14.10 -14.15 12.83
CA CYS A 22 -13.42 -15.19 12.06
C CYS A 22 -11.99 -14.78 11.68
N SER A 23 -11.19 -15.75 11.24
CA SER A 23 -9.79 -15.54 10.87
C SER A 23 -9.62 -14.53 9.74
N SER A 24 -10.50 -14.54 8.73
CA SER A 24 -10.44 -13.58 7.62
C SER A 24 -10.66 -12.15 8.10
N SER A 25 -11.58 -11.91 9.04
CA SER A 25 -11.75 -10.58 9.64
C SER A 25 -10.51 -10.14 10.41
N ARG A 26 -9.85 -11.04 11.13
CA ARG A 26 -8.61 -10.71 11.87
C ARG A 26 -7.47 -10.36 10.94
N GLN A 27 -7.28 -11.13 9.88
CA GLN A 27 -6.27 -10.86 8.85
C GLN A 27 -6.56 -9.54 8.14
N TRP A 28 -7.82 -9.28 7.77
CA TRP A 28 -8.25 -8.01 7.19
C TRP A 28 -7.94 -6.82 8.11
N VAL A 29 -8.31 -6.88 9.39
CA VAL A 29 -8.00 -5.81 10.35
C VAL A 29 -6.48 -5.63 10.50
N ALA A 30 -5.71 -6.71 10.56
CA ALA A 30 -4.26 -6.63 10.66
C ALA A 30 -3.62 -5.97 9.43
N LEU A 31 -4.08 -6.31 8.22
CA LEU A 31 -3.65 -5.68 6.97
C LEU A 31 -4.01 -4.20 6.96
N VAL A 32 -5.28 -3.83 7.21
CA VAL A 32 -5.71 -2.42 7.17
C VAL A 32 -4.97 -1.59 8.23
N VAL A 33 -4.77 -2.09 9.45
CA VAL A 33 -3.97 -1.37 10.45
C VAL A 33 -2.51 -1.22 9.98
N GLY A 34 -1.91 -2.26 9.39
CA GLY A 34 -0.57 -2.20 8.82
C GLY A 34 -0.45 -1.16 7.70
N HIS A 35 -1.44 -1.11 6.81
CA HIS A 35 -1.55 -0.17 5.69
C HIS A 35 -1.55 1.28 6.18
N GLU A 36 -2.45 1.59 7.10
CA GLU A 36 -2.64 2.95 7.60
C GLU A 36 -1.44 3.42 8.45
N LEU A 37 -0.75 2.49 9.12
CA LEU A 37 0.50 2.77 9.81
C LEU A 37 1.68 2.99 8.84
N ALA A 38 1.70 2.31 7.70
CA ALA A 38 2.70 2.56 6.66
C ALA A 38 2.64 4.00 6.14
N HIS A 39 1.42 4.53 6.00
CA HIS A 39 1.20 5.90 5.57
C HIS A 39 1.81 6.98 6.49
N GLN A 40 2.08 6.65 7.77
CA GLN A 40 2.77 7.59 8.67
C GLN A 40 4.17 7.95 8.15
N TRP A 41 4.77 7.12 7.29
CA TRP A 41 5.99 7.41 6.52
C TRP A 41 5.70 7.72 5.05
N PHE A 42 4.90 6.88 4.38
CA PHE A 42 4.61 6.97 2.95
C PHE A 42 3.24 7.60 2.68
N GLY A 43 3.21 8.92 2.59
CA GLY A 43 2.01 9.72 2.37
C GLY A 43 1.90 10.90 3.33
N ASN A 44 2.26 10.68 4.60
CA ASN A 44 2.31 11.73 5.61
C ASN A 44 3.69 12.39 5.70
N LEU A 45 4.73 11.62 6.04
CA LEU A 45 6.09 12.18 6.17
C LEU A 45 6.66 12.61 4.82
N VAL A 46 6.42 11.82 3.78
CA VAL A 46 6.70 12.18 2.39
C VAL A 46 5.42 11.97 1.60
N THR A 47 4.90 13.02 0.99
CA THR A 47 3.66 12.98 0.20
C THR A 47 3.98 13.04 -1.29
N MET A 48 3.18 12.44 -2.17
CA MET A 48 3.32 12.75 -3.60
C MET A 48 3.19 14.26 -3.89
N GLU A 49 3.91 14.74 -4.90
CA GLU A 49 3.80 16.12 -5.39
C GLU A 49 2.44 16.39 -6.01
N TRP A 50 1.91 15.40 -6.73
CA TRP A 50 0.61 15.45 -7.36
C TRP A 50 -0.01 14.05 -7.40
N TRP A 51 -1.32 13.98 -7.60
CA TRP A 51 -2.09 12.73 -7.67
C TRP A 51 -1.61 11.76 -8.75
N THR A 52 -0.89 12.25 -9.77
CA THR A 52 -0.21 11.39 -10.75
C THR A 52 0.76 10.39 -10.12
N HIS A 53 1.33 10.71 -8.95
CA HIS A 53 2.23 9.81 -8.23
C HIS A 53 1.55 9.16 -7.00
N LEU A 54 0.22 9.02 -7.00
CA LEU A 54 -0.57 8.42 -5.90
C LEU A 54 0.00 7.08 -5.42
N TRP A 55 0.53 6.26 -6.34
CA TRP A 55 1.14 4.97 -6.03
C TRP A 55 2.33 5.05 -5.05
N LEU A 56 3.01 6.21 -4.93
CA LEU A 56 4.07 6.43 -3.94
C LEU A 56 3.53 6.38 -2.50
N ASN A 57 2.24 6.64 -2.32
CA ASN A 57 1.53 6.43 -1.07
C ASN A 57 0.93 5.02 -1.05
N GLU A 58 -0.06 4.77 -1.91
CA GLU A 58 -0.93 3.58 -1.84
C GLU A 58 -0.19 2.29 -2.16
N GLY A 59 0.67 2.30 -3.17
CA GLY A 59 1.46 1.12 -3.54
C GLY A 59 2.45 0.72 -2.45
N PHE A 60 3.10 1.69 -1.80
CA PHE A 60 3.98 1.43 -0.66
C PHE A 60 3.22 0.97 0.57
N ALA A 61 2.08 1.58 0.89
CA ALA A 61 1.23 1.15 2.01
C ALA A 61 0.72 -0.27 1.80
N SER A 62 0.23 -0.59 0.60
CA SER A 62 -0.19 -1.94 0.20
C SER A 62 0.93 -2.96 0.16
N TRP A 63 2.20 -2.56 0.00
CA TRP A 63 3.31 -3.52 0.13
C TRP A 63 3.73 -3.70 1.60
N ILE A 64 3.78 -2.62 2.38
CA ILE A 64 4.20 -2.63 3.79
C ILE A 64 3.18 -3.33 4.68
N GLU A 65 1.88 -3.27 4.38
CA GLU A 65 0.86 -3.99 5.16
C GLU A 65 1.18 -5.49 5.24
N TYR A 66 1.61 -6.10 4.13
CA TYR A 66 1.98 -7.52 4.08
C TYR A 66 3.26 -7.79 4.87
N LEU A 67 4.28 -6.93 4.75
CA LEU A 67 5.49 -7.03 5.58
C LEU A 67 5.16 -6.95 7.08
N CYS A 68 4.26 -6.04 7.45
CA CYS A 68 3.86 -5.84 8.85
C CYS A 68 3.12 -7.06 9.38
N VAL A 69 2.15 -7.58 8.62
CA VAL A 69 1.37 -8.75 9.02
C VAL A 69 2.23 -10.00 9.05
N ASP A 70 3.11 -10.22 8.07
CA ASP A 70 4.06 -11.34 8.06
C ASP A 70 4.99 -11.34 9.28
N HIS A 71 5.44 -10.14 9.69
CA HIS A 71 6.27 -9.98 10.88
C HIS A 71 5.50 -10.25 12.19
N CYS A 72 4.29 -9.71 12.32
CA CYS A 72 3.50 -9.79 13.55
C CYS A 72 2.77 -11.13 13.72
N PHE A 73 2.38 -11.75 12.60
CA PHE A 73 1.54 -12.96 12.53
C PHE A 73 2.06 -13.91 11.43
N PRO A 74 3.29 -14.45 11.57
CA PRO A 74 3.91 -15.30 10.56
C PRO A 74 3.09 -16.57 10.25
N GLU A 75 2.24 -17.02 11.17
CA GLU A 75 1.33 -18.15 10.99
C GLU A 75 0.24 -17.91 9.94
N TYR A 76 0.01 -16.66 9.52
CA TYR A 76 -0.99 -16.35 8.49
C TYR A 76 -0.52 -16.64 7.08
N ASP A 77 0.78 -16.82 6.86
CA ASP A 77 1.38 -17.03 5.52
C ASP A 77 0.85 -16.01 4.50
N ILE A 78 0.88 -14.73 4.90
CA ILE A 78 0.15 -13.67 4.20
C ILE A 78 0.70 -13.40 2.80
N TRP A 79 1.99 -13.71 2.56
CA TRP A 79 2.61 -13.60 1.23
C TRP A 79 2.07 -14.61 0.23
N THR A 80 1.63 -15.79 0.65
CA THR A 80 0.91 -16.72 -0.24
C THR A 80 -0.44 -16.10 -0.63
N GLN A 81 -1.11 -15.44 0.32
CA GLN A 81 -2.38 -14.76 0.08
C GLN A 81 -2.22 -13.53 -0.85
N PHE A 82 -1.12 -12.78 -0.74
CA PHE A 82 -0.77 -11.66 -1.63
C PHE A 82 -0.86 -12.06 -3.11
N VAL A 83 -0.38 -13.26 -3.44
CA VAL A 83 -0.40 -13.76 -4.82
C VAL A 83 -1.83 -13.84 -5.35
N SER A 84 -2.75 -14.38 -4.55
CA SER A 84 -4.16 -14.50 -4.95
C SER A 84 -4.95 -13.19 -4.84
N ALA A 85 -4.65 -12.35 -3.86
CA ALA A 85 -5.48 -11.18 -3.52
C ALA A 85 -5.08 -9.93 -4.30
N ASP A 86 -3.78 -9.64 -4.41
CA ASP A 86 -3.27 -8.43 -5.04
C ASP A 86 -2.61 -8.71 -6.38
N TYR A 87 -1.70 -9.69 -6.46
CA TYR A 87 -0.99 -9.95 -7.71
C TYR A 87 -1.93 -10.40 -8.83
N THR A 88 -2.78 -11.40 -8.58
CA THR A 88 -3.77 -11.85 -9.58
C THR A 88 -4.74 -10.73 -9.95
N ARG A 89 -5.26 -10.00 -8.95
CA ARG A 89 -6.17 -8.87 -9.18
C ARG A 89 -5.54 -7.78 -10.04
N ALA A 90 -4.27 -7.46 -9.79
CA ALA A 90 -3.51 -6.52 -10.61
C ALA A 90 -3.38 -7.01 -12.05
N GLN A 91 -2.99 -8.28 -12.25
CA GLN A 91 -2.85 -8.86 -13.59
C GLN A 91 -4.17 -8.90 -14.36
N GLU A 92 -5.27 -9.26 -13.70
CA GLU A 92 -6.59 -9.30 -14.34
C GLU A 92 -7.04 -7.92 -14.83
N LEU A 93 -6.85 -6.87 -14.01
CA LEU A 93 -7.22 -5.51 -14.38
C LEU A 93 -6.26 -4.91 -15.41
N ASP A 94 -4.95 -5.15 -15.27
CA ASP A 94 -3.91 -4.64 -16.16
C ASP A 94 -3.90 -5.31 -17.54
N ALA A 95 -4.53 -6.48 -17.67
CA ALA A 95 -4.70 -7.17 -18.95
C ALA A 95 -5.83 -6.60 -19.82
N LEU A 96 -6.64 -5.65 -19.30
CA LEU A 96 -7.74 -5.04 -20.05
C LEU A 96 -7.27 -3.86 -20.89
N ASP A 97 -7.87 -3.69 -22.08
CA ASP A 97 -7.57 -2.57 -22.98
C ASP A 97 -7.88 -1.20 -22.36
N ASN A 98 -8.81 -1.14 -21.40
CA ASN A 98 -9.20 0.08 -20.70
C ASN A 98 -8.50 0.27 -19.35
N SER A 99 -7.43 -0.48 -19.08
CA SER A 99 -6.54 -0.21 -17.96
C SER A 99 -5.75 1.09 -18.16
N HIS A 100 -4.89 1.41 -17.19
CA HIS A 100 -4.02 2.59 -17.26
C HIS A 100 -2.61 2.32 -16.70
N PRO A 101 -1.61 3.14 -17.06
CA PRO A 101 -0.30 3.11 -16.41
C PRO A 101 -0.41 3.43 -14.92
N ILE A 102 0.59 3.03 -14.13
CA ILE A 102 0.66 3.38 -12.69
C ILE A 102 0.64 4.91 -12.51
N GLU A 103 1.31 5.65 -13.39
CA GLU A 103 1.25 7.11 -13.40
C GLU A 103 0.16 7.61 -14.34
N VAL A 104 -0.86 8.25 -13.77
CA VAL A 104 -1.99 8.80 -14.52
C VAL A 104 -1.96 10.32 -14.48
N SER A 105 -2.05 10.96 -15.63
CA SER A 105 -2.18 12.43 -15.67
C SER A 105 -3.53 12.83 -15.11
N VAL A 106 -3.54 13.45 -13.93
CA VAL A 106 -4.75 13.96 -13.29
C VAL A 106 -4.85 15.46 -13.55
N GLY A 107 -5.89 15.89 -14.28
CA GLY A 107 -6.09 17.29 -14.63
C GLY A 107 -6.77 18.07 -13.50
N HIS A 108 -7.78 17.47 -12.89
CA HIS A 108 -8.54 18.08 -11.80
C HIS A 108 -8.65 17.14 -10.59
N PRO A 109 -8.52 17.62 -9.33
CA PRO A 109 -8.61 16.77 -8.14
C PRO A 109 -9.90 15.94 -7.98
N SER A 110 -10.98 16.28 -8.68
CA SER A 110 -12.20 15.47 -8.67
C SER A 110 -12.08 14.16 -9.46
N GLU A 111 -11.06 14.02 -10.31
CA GLU A 111 -10.78 12.82 -11.09
C GLU A 111 -9.99 11.79 -10.27
N VAL A 112 -9.51 12.17 -9.07
CA VAL A 112 -8.60 11.33 -8.27
C VAL A 112 -9.29 10.04 -7.81
N ASP A 113 -10.59 10.09 -7.53
CA ASP A 113 -11.38 8.91 -7.18
C ASP A 113 -11.32 7.80 -8.26
N GLU A 114 -11.03 8.17 -9.52
CA GLU A 114 -10.89 7.22 -10.63
C GLU A 114 -9.58 6.42 -10.57
N ILE A 115 -8.56 6.93 -9.88
CA ILE A 115 -7.23 6.30 -9.78
C ILE A 115 -6.96 5.68 -8.41
N PHE A 116 -7.90 5.79 -7.46
CA PHE A 116 -7.91 5.00 -6.23
C PHE A 116 -8.40 3.56 -6.50
N ASP A 117 -7.63 2.82 -7.30
CA ASP A 117 -8.05 1.56 -7.88
C ASP A 117 -7.01 0.43 -7.73
N ALA A 118 -7.25 -0.76 -8.31
CA ALA A 118 -6.31 -1.87 -8.15
C ALA A 118 -4.97 -1.65 -8.87
N ILE A 119 -4.87 -0.70 -9.82
CA ILE A 119 -3.60 -0.36 -10.45
C ILE A 119 -2.72 0.40 -9.47
N SER A 120 -3.23 1.46 -8.82
CA SER A 120 -2.44 2.24 -7.85
C SER A 120 -2.02 1.41 -6.64
N TYR A 121 -2.90 0.53 -6.16
CA TYR A 121 -2.67 -0.31 -4.98
C TYR A 121 -1.95 -1.62 -5.33
N SER A 122 -2.65 -2.55 -5.97
CA SER A 122 -2.20 -3.93 -6.15
C SER A 122 -1.05 -4.04 -7.17
N LYS A 123 -1.13 -3.33 -8.31
CA LYS A 123 -0.02 -3.31 -9.30
C LYS A 123 1.18 -2.53 -8.73
N GLY A 124 0.95 -1.40 -8.08
CA GLY A 124 1.98 -0.65 -7.34
C GLY A 124 2.75 -1.54 -6.36
N ALA A 125 2.04 -2.22 -5.45
CA ALA A 125 2.63 -3.15 -4.48
C ALA A 125 3.37 -4.32 -5.15
N SER A 126 2.82 -4.85 -6.25
CA SER A 126 3.46 -5.95 -7.02
C SER A 126 4.78 -5.53 -7.64
N VAL A 127 4.86 -4.33 -8.23
CA VAL A 127 6.11 -3.79 -8.78
C VAL A 127 7.12 -3.50 -7.69
N ILE A 128 6.68 -2.95 -6.55
CA ILE A 128 7.55 -2.71 -5.38
C ILE A 128 8.12 -4.03 -4.86
N ARG A 129 7.29 -5.07 -4.72
CA ARG A 129 7.75 -6.41 -4.32
C ARG A 129 8.79 -6.97 -5.28
N MET A 130 8.57 -6.84 -6.59
CA MET A 130 9.55 -7.25 -7.61
C MET A 130 10.87 -6.50 -7.47
N LEU A 131 10.81 -5.17 -7.28
CA LEU A 131 12.00 -4.34 -7.09
C LEU A 131 12.75 -4.68 -5.79
N HIS A 132 12.03 -4.91 -4.69
CA HIS A 132 12.61 -5.33 -3.41
C HIS A 132 13.36 -6.66 -3.54
N ASP A 133 12.76 -7.65 -4.21
CA ASP A 133 13.41 -8.95 -4.47
C ASP A 133 14.64 -8.82 -5.38
N TYR A 134 14.52 -8.02 -6.45
CA TYR A 134 15.62 -7.78 -7.40
C TYR A 134 16.82 -7.05 -6.78
N ILE A 135 16.55 -6.00 -5.97
CA ILE A 135 17.60 -5.18 -5.33
C ILE A 135 18.16 -5.88 -4.08
N GLY A 136 17.33 -6.64 -3.38
CA GLY A 136 17.65 -7.28 -2.11
C GLY A 136 17.36 -6.40 -0.89
N ASP A 137 16.92 -7.04 0.19
CA ASP A 137 16.37 -6.40 1.39
C ASP A 137 17.26 -5.30 1.99
N LYS A 138 18.56 -5.56 2.10
CA LYS A 138 19.51 -4.63 2.72
C LYS A 138 19.61 -3.32 1.94
N ASP A 139 19.79 -3.40 0.63
CA ASP A 139 20.02 -2.23 -0.20
C ASP A 139 18.69 -1.51 -0.49
N PHE A 140 17.58 -2.24 -0.60
CA PHE A 140 16.25 -1.64 -0.69
C PHE A 140 15.89 -0.82 0.56
N LYS A 141 16.11 -1.37 1.78
CA LYS A 141 15.92 -0.64 3.04
C LYS A 141 16.79 0.61 3.14
N LYS A 142 18.05 0.52 2.69
CA LYS A 142 18.95 1.67 2.62
C LYS A 142 18.40 2.74 1.67
N GLY A 143 17.91 2.34 0.50
CA GLY A 143 17.26 3.23 -0.47
C GLY A 143 16.04 3.93 0.10
N MET A 144 15.15 3.20 0.78
CA MET A 144 13.98 3.77 1.45
C MET A 144 14.37 4.78 2.53
N ASN A 145 15.38 4.49 3.35
CA ASN A 145 15.86 5.42 4.36
C ASN A 145 16.43 6.71 3.73
N MET A 146 17.15 6.59 2.62
CA MET A 146 17.66 7.73 1.87
C MET A 146 16.51 8.58 1.29
N TYR A 147 15.50 7.94 0.71
CA TYR A 147 14.29 8.58 0.19
C TYR A 147 13.55 9.37 1.28
N LEU A 148 13.18 8.70 2.38
CA LEU A 148 12.45 9.32 3.49
C LEU A 148 13.25 10.47 4.12
N THR A 149 14.56 10.30 4.30
CA THR A 149 15.43 11.36 4.88
C THR A 149 15.55 12.56 3.96
N LYS A 150 15.63 12.34 2.63
CA LYS A 150 15.76 13.41 1.64
C LYS A 150 14.49 14.25 1.51
N PHE A 151 13.33 13.59 1.53
CA PHE A 151 12.03 14.21 1.26
C PHE A 151 11.14 14.39 2.49
N GLN A 152 11.62 14.08 3.70
CA GLN A 152 10.84 14.31 4.93
C GLN A 152 10.26 15.73 4.98
N GLN A 153 8.96 15.82 5.28
CA GLN A 153 8.16 17.05 5.33
C GLN A 153 8.12 17.81 3.99
N LYS A 154 8.31 17.10 2.88
CA LYS A 154 8.25 17.61 1.51
C LYS A 154 7.53 16.61 0.62
N ASN A 155 7.39 16.98 -0.64
CA ASN A 155 6.80 16.17 -1.67
C ASN A 155 7.86 15.42 -2.51
N ALA A 156 7.43 14.35 -3.17
CA ALA A 156 8.23 13.58 -4.11
C ALA A 156 7.44 13.24 -5.39
N ALA A 157 8.19 12.98 -6.46
CA ALA A 157 7.72 12.47 -7.74
C ALA A 157 8.55 11.23 -8.11
N THR A 158 8.01 10.38 -8.98
CA THR A 158 8.73 9.22 -9.53
C THR A 158 9.73 9.69 -10.60
#